data_AF-A0A7C7XU01-F1
#
_entry.id   AF-A0A7C7XU01-F1
#
_cell.length_a   1.000
_cell.length_b   1.000
_cell.length_c   1.000
_cell.angle_alpha   90.00
_cell.angle_beta   90.00
_cell.angle_gamma   90.00
#
_symmetry.space_group_name_H-M   'P 1'
#
loop_
_entity.id
_entity.type
_entity.pdbx_description
1 polymer ?
#
loop_
_entity_poly.entity_id
_entity_poly.type
_entity_poly.pdbx_seq_one_letter_code
_entity_poly.pdbx_strand_id
1 'polypeptide(L)'
;GTNARGEVVGADAYEGWYYGHSSPWMKITGNVKGGDYNEFVGDNGNYPDRHDVMIVGNHHAREWMSYQTPIMVMEVIAFSYGNIGFDNDGDGQVDEDPWGDADGDGILDDDGDCLALDASYQDSNGDGTPCGAGDLGVDEDYSEQWITDLVNRREIYLIPMLNVDGNIYDREEYCPSPAWESCPSGGWRKNLRDNTVTGITPIPDLDEEVDPSCDGVDLNRNYQFEWGAPLGATGPLFPGMCYSDSGANNDVYNGPVDTVDQDGDFKLNEDHVDGKDDDGDGLTDEDWLGGNSEPETKFIQDLTEMNDDDEDFSSEFKATLTFHSFSELVLYPWGHCTNCESPDHEQLIYHGDQMAEMTQYTNMQSSDLYPTSGDFCDWHYGVHGSYCYTMEIGTAFHQHEDDIDHIAVRNLGVAFYMTEVADNPRERADLAMSDVTNQSLQTPDEVNIPDEGDIPIDMCIDKNFPYSLDVSDSHVMWRTVKPSRMQSDYGPREWSTTMWKNTVFEVVDSENCVIGESKNGTILRASLDISETTTGELHYKVMLGTLSGGDLYEYPTQGSYYTLDLSYREAYGSVLGSLFLFAIVAGFVWGGLAVCLRMMLTDDEEFIELADAVLEEEMKTED
;
A
#
# COMPACT_ATOMS: atom_id res chain seq x y z
N GLY A 1 0.96 27.39 -3.53
CA GLY A 1 -0.21 27.89 -2.80
C GLY A 1 0.23 28.88 -1.74
N THR A 2 -0.48 28.95 -0.61
CA THR A 2 -0.02 29.68 0.59
C THR A 2 0.44 28.65 1.62
N ASN A 3 1.65 28.77 2.18
CA ASN A 3 2.13 27.84 3.20
C ASN A 3 1.54 28.14 4.59
N ALA A 4 1.84 27.30 5.59
CA ALA A 4 1.29 27.43 6.95
C ALA A 4 1.69 28.76 7.62
N ARG A 5 2.79 29.34 7.16
CA ARG A 5 3.34 30.63 7.59
C ARG A 5 2.69 31.84 6.91
N GLY A 6 1.71 31.63 6.04
CA GLY A 6 0.95 32.69 5.35
C GLY A 6 1.66 33.30 4.14
N GLU A 7 2.72 32.65 3.65
CA GLU A 7 3.51 33.11 2.51
C GLU A 7 2.99 32.47 1.22
N VAL A 8 2.79 33.28 0.18
CA VAL A 8 2.42 32.78 -1.15
C VAL A 8 3.67 32.29 -1.86
N VAL A 9 3.74 30.99 -2.09
CA VAL A 9 4.88 30.27 -2.66
C VAL A 9 4.49 29.56 -3.97
N GLY A 10 5.43 29.54 -4.91
CA GLY A 10 5.33 28.81 -6.18
C GLY A 10 6.46 27.79 -6.30
N ALA A 11 6.45 26.97 -7.35
CA ALA A 11 7.47 25.92 -7.57
C ALA A 11 8.90 26.47 -7.56
N ASP A 12 9.11 27.67 -8.11
CA ASP A 12 10.39 28.38 -8.14
C ASP A 12 10.99 28.62 -6.73
N ALA A 13 10.18 28.58 -5.66
CA ALA A 13 10.65 28.75 -4.28
C ALA A 13 11.47 27.54 -3.76
N TYR A 14 11.38 26.40 -4.46
CA TYR A 14 12.01 25.14 -4.09
C TYR A 14 13.08 24.70 -5.11
N GLU A 15 13.53 25.61 -5.97
CA GLU A 15 14.68 25.37 -6.86
C GLU A 15 15.99 25.33 -6.05
N GLY A 16 16.84 24.36 -6.36
CA GLY A 16 18.18 24.23 -5.77
C GLY A 16 19.07 25.45 -6.02
N TRP A 17 20.09 25.62 -5.18
CA TRP A 17 20.91 26.84 -5.14
C TRP A 17 21.79 27.09 -6.37
N TYR A 18 22.24 26.03 -7.06
CA TYR A 18 23.30 26.13 -8.07
C TYR A 18 22.78 25.92 -9.49
N TYR A 19 22.10 24.80 -9.74
CA TYR A 19 21.55 24.49 -11.06
C TYR A 19 20.12 25.03 -11.24
N GLY A 20 19.46 25.44 -10.15
CA GLY A 20 18.11 26.00 -10.20
C GLY A 20 17.06 24.96 -10.61
N HIS A 21 17.24 23.71 -10.19
CA HIS A 21 16.28 22.64 -10.46
C HIS A 21 15.44 22.35 -9.21
N SER A 22 14.11 22.34 -9.35
CA SER A 22 13.21 21.85 -8.29
C SER A 22 13.29 20.33 -8.17
N SER A 23 13.07 19.82 -6.97
CA SER A 23 12.95 18.38 -6.72
C SER A 23 11.76 17.79 -7.49
N PRO A 24 11.96 16.77 -8.35
CA PRO A 24 10.86 16.10 -9.02
C PRO A 24 10.02 15.30 -8.01
N TRP A 25 8.70 15.42 -8.13
CA TRP A 25 7.75 14.66 -7.33
C TRP A 25 6.46 14.40 -8.10
N MET A 26 5.66 13.46 -7.60
CA MET A 26 4.30 13.25 -8.07
C MET A 26 3.40 12.68 -6.98
N LYS A 27 2.10 13.01 -7.07
CA LYS A 27 1.02 12.36 -6.34
C LYS A 27 0.40 11.28 -7.22
N ILE A 28 0.27 10.06 -6.70
CA ILE A 28 -0.32 8.92 -7.39
C ILE A 28 -1.56 8.47 -6.61
N THR A 29 -2.73 8.50 -7.24
CA THR A 29 -3.99 8.06 -6.65
C THR A 29 -5.03 7.71 -7.73
N GLY A 30 -6.01 6.88 -7.39
CA GLY A 30 -7.15 6.60 -8.27
C GLY A 30 -8.05 7.84 -8.45
N ASN A 31 -8.74 7.98 -9.59
CA ASN A 31 -9.71 9.09 -9.80
C ASN A 31 -9.16 10.52 -9.57
N VAL A 32 -7.95 10.85 -10.02
CA VAL A 32 -7.23 12.15 -9.87
C VAL A 32 -7.97 13.49 -10.13
N LYS A 33 -9.25 13.48 -10.52
CA LYS A 33 -10.10 14.67 -10.72
C LYS A 33 -11.45 14.62 -9.99
N GLY A 34 -11.65 13.61 -9.15
CA GLY A 34 -12.93 13.37 -8.47
C GLY A 34 -12.99 13.93 -7.06
N GLY A 35 -11.85 14.34 -6.49
CA GLY A 35 -11.71 14.84 -5.13
C GLY A 35 -11.71 16.36 -5.05
N ASP A 36 -11.34 16.88 -3.89
CA ASP A 36 -11.29 18.31 -3.62
C ASP A 36 -10.02 18.95 -4.20
N TYR A 37 -10.06 20.29 -4.35
CA TYR A 37 -8.93 21.04 -4.90
C TYR A 37 -8.00 21.50 -3.78
N ASN A 38 -6.77 21.01 -3.76
CA ASN A 38 -5.72 21.53 -2.92
C ASN A 38 -4.89 22.57 -3.73
N GLU A 39 -4.82 23.83 -3.25
CA GLU A 39 -4.08 24.90 -3.95
C GLU A 39 -2.56 24.73 -3.83
N PHE A 40 -2.09 24.06 -2.79
CA PHE A 40 -0.67 23.83 -2.56
C PHE A 40 -0.14 22.71 -3.44
N VAL A 41 -0.79 21.54 -3.40
CA VAL A 41 -0.50 20.37 -4.26
C VAL A 41 -0.84 20.68 -5.72
N GLY A 42 -1.90 21.47 -5.94
CA GLY A 42 -2.28 21.98 -7.25
C GLY A 42 -3.13 21.02 -8.09
N ASP A 43 -3.85 20.09 -7.47
CA ASP A 43 -4.62 19.04 -8.13
C ASP A 43 -6.07 18.91 -7.60
N ASN A 44 -6.83 17.95 -8.15
CA ASN A 44 -8.25 17.71 -7.82
C ASN A 44 -8.51 16.26 -7.37
N GLY A 45 -7.48 15.59 -6.87
CA GLY A 45 -7.54 14.19 -6.46
C GLY A 45 -7.22 14.05 -4.99
N ASN A 46 -7.77 14.92 -4.14
CA ASN A 46 -7.59 14.94 -2.68
C ASN A 46 -8.85 14.37 -2.02
N TYR A 47 -8.69 13.43 -1.11
CA TYR A 47 -9.75 12.57 -0.57
C TYR A 47 -9.55 12.35 0.94
N PRO A 48 -10.44 12.91 1.79
CA PRO A 48 -10.35 12.72 3.25
C PRO A 48 -10.46 11.26 3.72
N ASP A 49 -10.97 10.37 2.87
CA ASP A 49 -11.11 8.93 3.14
C ASP A 49 -9.94 8.09 2.61
N ARG A 50 -8.89 8.72 2.06
CA ARG A 50 -7.69 8.04 1.59
C ARG A 50 -6.51 8.51 2.40
N HIS A 51 -5.75 7.56 2.89
CA HIS A 51 -4.59 7.86 3.71
C HIS A 51 -3.35 8.04 2.87
N ASP A 52 -2.50 8.95 3.33
CA ASP A 52 -1.39 9.47 2.56
C ASP A 52 -0.08 8.86 3.03
N VAL A 53 0.80 8.60 2.07
CA VAL A 53 2.15 8.09 2.31
C VAL A 53 3.16 8.94 1.55
N MET A 54 4.26 9.30 2.21
CA MET A 54 5.37 9.98 1.55
C MET A 54 6.56 9.05 1.40
N ILE A 55 7.07 8.94 0.18
CA ILE A 55 8.25 8.14 -0.15
C ILE A 55 9.28 9.06 -0.80
N VAL A 56 10.44 9.19 -0.16
CA VAL A 56 11.49 10.13 -0.55
C VAL A 56 12.78 9.38 -0.85
N GLY A 57 13.51 9.83 -1.87
CA GLY A 57 14.85 9.38 -2.19
C GLY A 57 15.84 10.52 -2.31
N ASN A 58 17.12 10.19 -2.16
CA ASN A 58 18.25 11.06 -2.48
C ASN A 58 18.30 12.37 -1.67
N HIS A 59 18.17 12.31 -0.34
CA HIS A 59 18.62 13.42 0.52
C HIS A 59 20.12 13.67 0.35
N HIS A 60 20.92 12.60 0.19
CA HIS A 60 22.35 12.72 -0.06
C HIS A 60 22.70 12.39 -1.52
N ALA A 61 23.46 13.28 -2.16
CA ALA A 61 23.72 13.26 -3.59
C ALA A 61 24.33 11.96 -4.14
N ARG A 62 25.36 11.43 -3.46
CA ARG A 62 26.11 10.22 -3.82
C ARG A 62 25.35 8.90 -3.72
N GLU A 63 24.18 8.90 -3.10
CA GLU A 63 23.44 7.67 -2.78
C GLU A 63 22.59 7.25 -3.98
N TRP A 64 23.20 6.79 -5.08
CA TRP A 64 22.50 6.71 -6.36
C TRP A 64 21.36 5.69 -6.39
N MET A 65 21.48 4.60 -5.62
CA MET A 65 20.37 3.65 -5.49
C MET A 65 19.14 4.27 -4.84
N SER A 66 19.32 5.28 -3.97
CA SER A 66 18.21 5.88 -3.23
C SER A 66 17.19 6.62 -4.11
N TYR A 67 17.56 7.05 -5.32
CA TYR A 67 16.59 7.54 -6.30
C TYR A 67 16.17 6.46 -7.31
N GLN A 68 17.00 5.44 -7.54
CA GLN A 68 16.71 4.35 -8.46
C GLN A 68 15.53 3.50 -7.95
N THR A 69 15.51 3.16 -6.66
CA THR A 69 14.42 2.36 -6.07
C THR A 69 13.06 3.08 -6.13
N PRO A 70 12.91 4.35 -5.73
CA PRO A 70 11.68 5.11 -5.95
C PRO A 70 11.26 5.19 -7.42
N ILE A 71 12.19 5.31 -8.37
CA ILE A 71 11.86 5.29 -9.81
C ILE A 71 11.28 3.92 -10.21
N MET A 72 11.83 2.82 -9.68
CA MET A 72 11.28 1.47 -9.90
C MET A 72 9.86 1.35 -9.34
N VAL A 73 9.60 1.86 -8.13
CA VAL A 73 8.23 1.92 -7.55
C VAL A 73 7.26 2.61 -8.51
N MET A 74 7.65 3.75 -9.09
CA MET A 74 6.84 4.47 -10.07
C MET A 74 6.57 3.63 -11.33
N GLU A 75 7.59 2.95 -11.86
CA GLU A 75 7.47 2.11 -13.05
C GLU A 75 6.52 0.93 -12.81
N VAL A 76 6.66 0.27 -11.67
CA VAL A 76 5.80 -0.84 -11.24
C VAL A 76 4.36 -0.39 -11.11
N ILE A 77 4.08 0.70 -10.39
CA ILE A 77 2.70 1.21 -10.27
C ILE A 77 2.12 1.53 -11.65
N ALA A 78 2.89 2.18 -12.52
CA ALA A 78 2.43 2.55 -13.86
C ALA A 78 2.14 1.33 -14.75
N PHE A 79 2.88 0.25 -14.57
CA PHE A 79 2.67 -1.00 -15.28
C PHE A 79 1.46 -1.78 -14.74
N SER A 80 1.37 -1.93 -13.43
CA SER A 80 0.39 -2.80 -12.76
C SER A 80 -1.01 -2.21 -12.71
N TYR A 81 -1.14 -0.87 -12.64
CA TYR A 81 -2.44 -0.24 -12.46
C TYR A 81 -3.43 -0.56 -13.60
N GLY A 82 -4.42 -1.40 -13.30
CA GLY A 82 -5.43 -1.88 -14.25
C GLY A 82 -4.96 -2.98 -15.22
N ASN A 83 -3.74 -3.48 -15.08
CA ASN A 83 -3.17 -4.58 -15.87
C ASN A 83 -3.25 -5.92 -15.12
N ILE A 84 -4.47 -6.31 -14.72
CA ILE A 84 -4.70 -7.44 -13.80
C ILE A 84 -4.44 -8.80 -14.46
N GLY A 85 -3.65 -9.65 -13.79
CA GLY A 85 -3.46 -11.05 -14.14
C GLY A 85 -2.44 -11.21 -15.26
N PHE A 86 -1.33 -10.49 -15.12
CA PHE A 86 -0.20 -10.52 -16.03
C PHE A 86 0.89 -11.41 -15.43
N ASP A 87 1.33 -12.40 -16.20
CA ASP A 87 2.51 -13.24 -15.94
C ASP A 87 3.76 -12.35 -15.94
N ASN A 88 4.10 -11.80 -14.77
CA ASN A 88 5.03 -10.68 -14.61
C ASN A 88 6.51 -11.11 -14.54
N ASP A 89 6.73 -12.35 -14.14
CA ASP A 89 7.96 -13.12 -14.04
C ASP A 89 8.22 -13.99 -15.29
N GLY A 90 7.16 -14.41 -15.99
CA GLY A 90 7.23 -15.10 -17.27
C GLY A 90 7.34 -16.62 -17.16
N ASP A 91 7.01 -17.23 -16.01
CA ASP A 91 6.97 -18.69 -15.84
C ASP A 91 5.76 -19.35 -16.56
N GLY A 92 4.79 -18.53 -17.00
CA GLY A 92 3.58 -18.96 -17.70
C GLY A 92 2.39 -19.22 -16.79
N GLN A 93 2.49 -18.84 -15.52
CA GLN A 93 1.45 -18.87 -14.51
C GLN A 93 1.07 -17.42 -14.12
N VAL A 94 0.17 -17.32 -13.15
CA VAL A 94 -0.36 -16.05 -12.58
C VAL A 94 -0.62 -16.34 -11.08
N ASP A 95 0.17 -17.25 -10.52
CA ASP A 95 0.50 -17.24 -9.09
C ASP A 95 1.23 -15.93 -8.80
N GLU A 96 1.01 -15.42 -7.60
CA GLU A 96 1.44 -14.07 -7.20
C GLU A 96 1.69 -14.14 -5.68
N ASP A 97 2.91 -13.88 -5.25
CA ASP A 97 3.38 -13.87 -3.88
C ASP A 97 3.14 -12.52 -3.19
N PRO A 98 2.85 -12.54 -1.88
CA PRO A 98 3.02 -11.36 -1.05
C PRO A 98 4.49 -10.99 -0.88
N TRP A 99 4.74 -9.74 -0.51
CA TRP A 99 6.07 -9.34 -0.06
C TRP A 99 6.37 -9.97 1.32
N GLY A 100 7.52 -10.64 1.46
CA GLY A 100 7.96 -11.27 2.71
C GLY A 100 7.52 -12.73 2.88
N ASP A 101 7.86 -13.33 4.02
CA ASP A 101 7.47 -14.71 4.40
C ASP A 101 6.02 -14.71 4.94
N ALA A 102 5.02 -14.83 4.06
CA ALA A 102 3.62 -14.69 4.47
C ALA A 102 3.08 -15.94 5.17
N ASP A 103 3.66 -17.11 4.91
CA ASP A 103 3.24 -18.38 5.52
C ASP A 103 3.98 -18.70 6.84
N GLY A 104 5.06 -17.98 7.13
CA GLY A 104 5.85 -18.02 8.35
C GLY A 104 6.77 -19.25 8.46
N ASP A 105 7.15 -19.86 7.34
CA ASP A 105 8.01 -21.03 7.31
C ASP A 105 9.53 -20.72 7.34
N GLY A 106 9.88 -19.44 7.19
CA GLY A 106 11.23 -18.90 7.17
C GLY A 106 11.87 -18.83 5.78
N ILE A 107 11.10 -19.03 4.71
CA ILE A 107 11.49 -18.90 3.30
C ILE A 107 10.62 -17.78 2.69
N LEU A 108 11.20 -16.95 1.83
CA LEU A 108 10.49 -15.81 1.22
C LEU A 108 9.71 -16.17 -0.05
N ASP A 109 9.95 -17.37 -0.60
CA ASP A 109 9.31 -17.96 -1.78
C ASP A 109 8.08 -18.75 -1.32
N ASP A 110 6.91 -18.12 -1.37
CA ASP A 110 5.65 -18.64 -0.82
C ASP A 110 4.92 -19.56 -1.81
N ASP A 111 5.09 -19.35 -3.13
CA ASP A 111 4.49 -20.19 -4.18
C ASP A 111 5.39 -21.34 -4.66
N GLY A 112 6.69 -21.27 -4.37
CA GLY A 112 7.69 -22.30 -4.60
C GLY A 112 8.35 -22.28 -5.97
N ASP A 113 8.33 -21.17 -6.70
CA ASP A 113 8.91 -21.05 -8.04
C ASP A 113 10.46 -21.02 -8.00
N CYS A 114 11.12 -20.28 -7.09
CA CYS A 114 12.57 -20.41 -6.84
C CYS A 114 12.91 -21.81 -6.39
N LEU A 115 12.13 -22.40 -5.49
CA LEU A 115 12.31 -23.77 -5.05
C LEU A 115 12.18 -24.78 -6.20
N ALA A 116 11.46 -24.44 -7.28
CA ALA A 116 11.36 -25.23 -8.49
C ALA A 116 12.56 -25.05 -9.45
N LEU A 117 13.34 -23.97 -9.33
CA LEU A 117 14.56 -23.76 -10.11
C LEU A 117 15.65 -24.80 -9.77
N ASP A 118 16.63 -24.94 -10.67
CA ASP A 118 17.83 -25.73 -10.37
C ASP A 118 18.62 -25.04 -9.25
N ALA A 119 19.13 -25.80 -8.27
CA ALA A 119 19.83 -25.27 -7.09
C ALA A 119 21.04 -24.35 -7.39
N SER A 120 21.51 -24.30 -8.65
CA SER A 120 22.52 -23.33 -9.09
C SER A 120 21.98 -21.93 -9.40
N TYR A 121 20.66 -21.76 -9.51
CA TYR A 121 19.97 -20.49 -9.75
C TYR A 121 19.21 -19.98 -8.52
N GLN A 122 19.05 -20.81 -7.49
CA GLN A 122 18.35 -20.44 -6.25
C GLN A 122 19.11 -19.40 -5.41
N ASP A 123 20.43 -19.28 -5.57
CA ASP A 123 21.26 -18.23 -4.95
C ASP A 123 21.88 -17.43 -6.10
N SER A 124 21.00 -16.74 -6.82
CA SER A 124 21.30 -16.02 -8.06
C SER A 124 22.12 -14.76 -7.79
N ASN A 125 21.89 -14.11 -6.65
CA ASN A 125 22.61 -12.94 -6.21
C ASN A 125 23.94 -13.30 -5.50
N GLY A 126 24.12 -14.56 -5.11
CA GLY A 126 25.34 -15.09 -4.51
C GLY A 126 25.58 -14.68 -3.06
N ASP A 127 24.52 -14.25 -2.35
CA ASP A 127 24.59 -13.85 -0.94
C ASP A 127 24.66 -15.05 0.03
N GLY A 128 24.41 -16.26 -0.47
CA GLY A 128 24.51 -17.52 0.27
C GLY A 128 23.22 -17.95 0.96
N THR A 129 22.11 -17.25 0.72
CA THR A 129 20.75 -17.58 1.18
C THR A 129 19.92 -18.01 -0.02
N PRO A 130 19.81 -19.32 -0.33
CA PRO A 130 19.02 -19.77 -1.48
C PRO A 130 17.55 -19.42 -1.29
N CYS A 131 16.92 -18.91 -2.35
CA CYS A 131 15.57 -18.36 -2.34
C CYS A 131 15.43 -17.28 -1.27
N GLY A 132 16.44 -16.39 -1.22
CA GLY A 132 16.46 -15.21 -0.38
C GLY A 132 15.96 -13.97 -1.10
N ALA A 133 15.93 -12.83 -0.40
CA ALA A 133 15.39 -11.59 -0.92
C ALA A 133 16.19 -11.12 -2.15
N GLY A 134 15.50 -10.96 -3.29
CA GLY A 134 16.09 -10.56 -4.56
C GLY A 134 16.65 -11.72 -5.40
N ASP A 135 16.54 -12.97 -4.97
CA ASP A 135 16.89 -14.10 -5.83
C ASP A 135 15.95 -14.28 -7.03
N LEU A 136 16.42 -14.94 -8.08
CA LEU A 136 15.58 -15.34 -9.21
C LEU A 136 14.54 -16.36 -8.76
N GLY A 137 13.28 -16.11 -9.10
CA GLY A 137 12.13 -16.85 -8.55
C GLY A 137 11.88 -16.56 -7.07
N VAL A 138 12.55 -15.57 -6.50
CA VAL A 138 12.03 -14.86 -5.34
C VAL A 138 11.76 -13.46 -5.83
N ASP A 139 11.07 -13.41 -6.97
CA ASP A 139 10.35 -12.23 -7.37
C ASP A 139 9.11 -12.20 -6.48
N GLU A 140 9.02 -11.11 -5.74
CA GLU A 140 7.82 -10.74 -5.03
C GLU A 140 6.80 -10.32 -6.10
N ASP A 141 6.23 -11.27 -6.84
CA ASP A 141 5.24 -11.10 -7.89
C ASP A 141 3.91 -10.69 -7.24
N TYR A 142 3.88 -9.40 -6.94
CA TYR A 142 2.74 -8.74 -6.37
C TYR A 142 1.53 -8.87 -7.29
N SER A 143 0.39 -9.22 -6.71
CA SER A 143 -0.86 -9.13 -7.44
C SER A 143 -1.09 -7.71 -7.99
N GLU A 144 -1.19 -7.53 -9.32
CA GLU A 144 -1.47 -6.19 -9.86
C GLU A 144 -2.85 -5.67 -9.45
N GLN A 145 -3.76 -6.59 -9.12
CA GLN A 145 -5.03 -6.27 -8.50
C GLN A 145 -4.80 -5.60 -7.14
N TRP A 146 -3.90 -6.15 -6.32
CA TRP A 146 -3.54 -5.55 -5.03
C TRP A 146 -2.93 -4.16 -5.20
N ILE A 147 -1.97 -3.95 -6.11
CA ILE A 147 -1.44 -2.61 -6.42
C ILE A 147 -2.55 -1.68 -6.90
N THR A 148 -3.43 -2.15 -7.79
CA THR A 148 -4.56 -1.36 -8.29
C THR A 148 -5.48 -0.92 -7.15
N ASP A 149 -5.79 -1.82 -6.22
CA ASP A 149 -6.64 -1.54 -5.06
C ASP A 149 -5.94 -0.65 -4.03
N LEU A 150 -4.61 -0.75 -3.92
CA LEU A 150 -3.81 0.12 -3.08
C LEU A 150 -3.83 1.57 -3.60
N VAL A 151 -3.55 1.77 -4.90
CA VAL A 151 -3.63 3.09 -5.56
C VAL A 151 -5.04 3.69 -5.49
N ASN A 152 -6.08 2.86 -5.52
CA ASN A 152 -7.46 3.35 -5.42
C ASN A 152 -7.87 3.79 -4.00
N ARG A 153 -7.14 3.37 -2.96
CA ARG A 153 -7.43 3.61 -1.53
C ARG A 153 -6.39 4.48 -0.82
N ARG A 154 -5.38 4.96 -1.53
CA ARG A 154 -4.25 5.71 -1.00
C ARG A 154 -3.93 6.91 -1.86
N GLU A 155 -3.18 7.83 -1.29
CA GLU A 155 -2.50 8.89 -2.02
C GLU A 155 -1.00 8.78 -1.77
N ILE A 156 -0.28 8.37 -2.82
CA ILE A 156 1.14 8.07 -2.73
C ILE A 156 1.91 9.28 -3.23
N TYR A 157 2.61 9.96 -2.34
CA TYR A 157 3.50 11.07 -2.66
C TYR A 157 4.91 10.54 -2.83
N LEU A 158 5.36 10.50 -4.09
CA LEU A 158 6.66 9.97 -4.46
C LEU A 158 7.58 11.12 -4.86
N ILE A 159 8.70 11.26 -4.15
CA ILE A 159 9.77 12.24 -4.40
C ILE A 159 11.06 11.46 -4.66
N PRO A 160 11.30 11.00 -5.90
CA PRO A 160 12.43 10.11 -6.18
C PRO A 160 13.79 10.76 -5.91
N MET A 161 13.89 12.07 -6.11
CA MET A 161 15.15 12.78 -5.98
C MET A 161 14.96 14.13 -5.30
N LEU A 162 15.27 14.18 -4.00
CA LEU A 162 15.20 15.43 -3.25
C LEU A 162 16.35 16.37 -3.62
N ASN A 163 17.60 15.88 -3.64
CA ASN A 163 18.81 16.67 -3.87
C ASN A 163 19.30 16.62 -5.33
N VAL A 164 18.52 17.21 -6.24
CA VAL A 164 18.81 17.23 -7.69
C VAL A 164 20.16 17.89 -7.98
N ASP A 165 20.40 19.06 -7.38
CA ASP A 165 21.60 19.84 -7.61
C ASP A 165 22.86 19.07 -7.19
N GLY A 166 22.86 18.53 -5.98
CA GLY A 166 23.96 17.71 -5.47
C GLY A 166 24.18 16.47 -6.32
N ASN A 167 23.13 15.77 -6.76
CA ASN A 167 23.26 14.57 -7.59
C ASN A 167 23.90 14.87 -8.96
N ILE A 168 23.50 15.96 -9.61
CA ILE A 168 24.12 16.40 -10.88
C ILE A 168 25.62 16.63 -10.67
N TYR A 169 26.00 17.38 -9.63
CA TYR A 169 27.40 17.66 -9.34
C TYR A 169 28.19 16.40 -9.00
N ASP A 170 27.62 15.48 -8.24
CA ASP A 170 28.26 14.21 -7.93
C ASP A 170 28.54 13.37 -9.20
N ARG A 171 27.50 13.16 -10.01
CA ARG A 171 27.56 12.32 -11.22
C ARG A 171 28.38 12.92 -12.35
N GLU A 172 28.42 14.24 -12.48
CA GLU A 172 29.01 14.91 -13.64
C GLU A 172 30.39 15.51 -13.36
N GLU A 173 30.67 15.89 -12.10
CA GLU A 173 31.90 16.62 -11.76
C GLU A 173 32.73 15.96 -10.65
N TYR A 174 32.12 15.61 -9.52
CA TYR A 174 32.86 15.13 -8.33
C TYR A 174 33.30 13.68 -8.45
N CYS A 175 32.39 12.78 -8.84
CA CYS A 175 32.69 11.40 -9.15
C CYS A 175 31.95 10.86 -10.40
N PRO A 176 32.44 11.22 -11.60
CA PRO A 176 31.83 10.75 -12.83
C PRO A 176 32.08 9.26 -13.10
N SER A 177 31.19 8.69 -13.91
CA SER A 177 31.26 7.29 -14.35
C SER A 177 32.62 6.91 -14.98
N PRO A 178 33.16 5.70 -14.69
CA PRO A 178 32.51 4.63 -13.93
C PRO A 178 32.80 4.74 -12.42
N ALA A 179 31.77 5.09 -11.65
CA ALA A 179 31.89 5.55 -10.26
C ALA A 179 32.21 4.42 -9.27
N TRP A 180 31.77 3.19 -9.58
CA TRP A 180 32.11 1.99 -8.83
C TRP A 180 33.62 1.77 -8.71
N GLU A 181 34.39 2.00 -9.78
CA GLU A 181 35.84 1.80 -9.77
C GLU A 181 36.59 3.00 -9.19
N SER A 182 36.06 4.21 -9.32
CA SER A 182 36.75 5.43 -8.88
C SER A 182 36.45 5.84 -7.45
N CYS A 183 35.21 5.67 -6.98
CA CYS A 183 34.73 6.20 -5.69
C CYS A 183 33.54 5.39 -5.10
N PRO A 184 33.61 4.05 -5.00
CA PRO A 184 32.44 3.25 -4.62
C PRO A 184 31.81 3.66 -3.28
N SER A 185 32.65 4.03 -2.30
CA SER A 185 32.24 4.56 -0.99
C SER A 185 32.60 6.04 -0.79
N GLY A 186 32.84 6.78 -1.88
CA GLY A 186 33.06 8.23 -1.89
C GLY A 186 31.93 8.96 -2.59
N GLY A 187 32.11 10.25 -2.87
CA GLY A 187 31.12 11.08 -3.57
C GLY A 187 30.71 12.33 -2.77
N TRP A 188 30.05 13.26 -3.45
CA TRP A 188 29.45 14.45 -2.88
C TRP A 188 28.18 14.09 -2.11
N ARG A 189 27.97 14.69 -0.95
CA ARG A 189 26.86 14.33 -0.04
C ARG A 189 25.77 15.39 0.01
N LYS A 190 26.15 16.65 0.21
CA LYS A 190 25.27 17.76 0.59
C LYS A 190 24.51 18.33 -0.62
N ASN A 191 23.64 19.31 -0.41
CA ASN A 191 23.20 20.18 -1.52
C ASN A 191 24.34 21.12 -1.98
N LEU A 192 24.05 22.11 -2.82
CA LEU A 192 25.06 23.03 -3.39
C LEU A 192 24.92 24.48 -2.91
N ARG A 193 24.44 24.69 -1.69
CA ARG A 193 24.43 26.03 -1.09
C ARG A 193 25.84 26.63 -1.01
N ASP A 194 26.06 27.82 -1.56
CA ASP A 194 27.29 28.58 -1.33
C ASP A 194 27.35 29.07 0.13
N ASN A 195 28.34 28.57 0.87
CA ASN A 195 28.58 28.93 2.27
C ASN A 195 29.82 29.83 2.42
N THR A 196 30.49 30.18 1.32
CA THR A 196 31.69 30.99 1.36
C THR A 196 31.36 32.43 1.76
N VAL A 197 32.10 32.96 2.75
CA VAL A 197 31.96 34.36 3.18
C VAL A 197 32.71 35.26 2.20
N THR A 198 32.24 35.37 0.95
CA THR A 198 32.72 36.38 -0.01
C THR A 198 32.00 37.71 0.29
N GLY A 199 32.42 38.36 1.37
CA GLY A 199 31.80 39.61 1.84
C GLY A 199 31.56 40.62 0.73
N ILE A 200 30.34 41.20 0.69
CA ILE A 200 29.84 42.27 -0.21
C ILE A 200 30.93 42.85 -1.12
N THR A 201 31.18 42.22 -2.26
CA THR A 201 31.94 42.88 -3.33
C THR A 201 30.96 43.49 -4.35
N PRO A 202 31.22 44.72 -4.85
CA PRO A 202 30.34 45.40 -5.80
C PRO A 202 30.49 44.88 -7.24
N ILE A 203 31.03 43.68 -7.42
CA ILE A 203 31.26 42.99 -8.69
C ILE A 203 30.52 41.66 -8.56
N PRO A 204 29.82 41.15 -9.59
CA PRO A 204 29.29 39.79 -9.57
C PRO A 204 30.41 38.84 -9.16
N ASP A 205 30.12 37.88 -8.29
CA ASP A 205 31.07 36.80 -8.06
C ASP A 205 31.28 36.11 -9.41
N LEU A 206 32.51 36.14 -9.92
CA LEU A 206 32.83 35.67 -11.27
C LEU A 206 33.52 34.30 -11.23
N ASP A 207 33.76 33.75 -10.04
CA ASP A 207 34.29 32.40 -9.82
C ASP A 207 33.43 31.70 -8.75
N GLU A 208 32.18 31.40 -9.11
CA GLU A 208 31.18 30.59 -8.38
C GLU A 208 31.44 29.08 -8.60
N GLU A 209 32.68 28.64 -8.35
CA GLU A 209 33.03 27.21 -8.37
C GLU A 209 32.70 26.61 -7.00
N VAL A 210 32.02 25.44 -6.99
CA VAL A 210 31.67 24.73 -5.75
C VAL A 210 32.93 24.44 -4.94
N ASP A 211 32.99 24.90 -3.69
CA ASP A 211 34.06 24.64 -2.73
C ASP A 211 33.73 23.39 -1.89
N PRO A 212 34.38 22.24 -2.14
CA PRO A 212 34.05 21.02 -1.41
C PRO A 212 34.37 21.09 0.09
N SER A 213 35.17 22.06 0.51
CA SER A 213 35.55 22.24 1.90
C SER A 213 34.50 22.99 2.74
N CYS A 214 33.51 23.64 2.10
CA CYS A 214 32.53 24.44 2.81
C CYS A 214 31.10 24.40 2.26
N ASP A 215 30.93 24.30 0.95
CA ASP A 215 29.61 24.45 0.34
C ASP A 215 28.70 23.26 0.63
N GLY A 216 27.40 23.54 0.59
CA GLY A 216 26.32 22.59 0.82
C GLY A 216 25.91 22.47 2.29
N VAL A 217 24.67 22.04 2.47
CA VAL A 217 24.05 21.63 3.73
C VAL A 217 23.66 20.15 3.63
N ASP A 218 23.87 19.41 4.70
CA ASP A 218 23.36 18.04 4.81
C ASP A 218 21.85 18.12 5.05
N LEU A 219 21.08 17.77 4.01
CA LEU A 219 19.62 17.83 4.06
C LEU A 219 19.05 16.95 5.17
N ASN A 220 19.68 15.80 5.48
CA ASN A 220 19.24 14.92 6.56
C ASN A 220 19.79 15.33 7.94
N ARG A 221 20.27 16.58 8.08
CA ARG A 221 20.56 17.26 9.35
C ARG A 221 19.84 18.60 9.45
N ASN A 222 18.98 18.91 8.48
CA ASN A 222 18.35 20.20 8.30
C ASN A 222 16.84 20.16 8.57
N TYR A 223 16.33 19.18 9.31
CA TYR A 223 14.95 19.21 9.82
C TYR A 223 14.90 19.76 11.24
N GLN A 224 13.75 20.27 11.67
CA GLN A 224 13.64 21.15 12.84
C GLN A 224 13.64 20.40 14.19
N PHE A 225 13.22 19.13 14.21
CA PHE A 225 13.07 18.38 15.44
C PHE A 225 14.45 18.07 16.04
N GLU A 226 14.67 18.55 17.28
CA GLU A 226 15.94 18.43 18.00
C GLU A 226 17.14 18.93 17.16
N TRP A 227 16.91 19.90 16.27
CA TRP A 227 17.92 20.44 15.34
C TRP A 227 19.13 20.99 16.07
N GLY A 228 20.34 20.56 15.67
CA GLY A 228 21.57 21.09 16.26
C GLY A 228 21.81 20.69 17.72
N ALA A 229 21.00 19.77 18.28
CA ALA A 229 21.20 19.21 19.61
C ALA A 229 22.67 18.71 19.76
N PRO A 230 23.34 18.98 20.90
CA PRO A 230 24.76 18.72 21.09
C PRO A 230 25.04 17.23 21.28
N LEU A 231 24.97 16.48 20.18
CA LEU A 231 25.37 15.08 20.11
C LEU A 231 26.89 15.06 19.93
N GLY A 232 27.60 14.69 21.00
CA GLY A 232 29.06 14.80 21.12
C GLY A 232 29.92 14.02 20.12
N ALA A 233 29.39 13.63 18.96
CA ALA A 233 30.06 12.85 17.93
C ALA A 233 29.93 13.34 16.49
N THR A 234 28.93 14.15 16.11
CA THR A 234 28.58 14.28 14.66
C THR A 234 28.18 15.68 14.16
N GLY A 235 28.02 16.69 15.01
CA GLY A 235 27.80 18.08 14.57
C GLY A 235 29.07 18.95 14.58
N PRO A 236 29.11 20.09 13.87
CA PRO A 236 30.11 21.12 14.16
C PRO A 236 30.01 21.55 15.63
N LEU A 237 31.16 21.83 16.28
CA LEU A 237 31.22 22.24 17.70
C LEU A 237 30.36 23.48 18.02
N PHE A 238 30.03 24.25 16.99
CA PHE A 238 29.05 25.33 17.02
C PHE A 238 28.05 25.06 15.88
N PRO A 239 26.76 24.79 16.18
CA PRO A 239 25.70 24.71 15.17
C PRO A 239 25.69 25.96 14.29
N GLY A 240 25.33 25.82 13.01
CA GLY A 240 25.15 27.00 12.15
C GLY A 240 26.40 27.60 11.50
N MET A 241 27.58 27.00 11.65
CA MET A 241 28.84 27.56 11.10
C MET A 241 29.61 26.57 10.23
N CYS A 242 29.91 26.96 8.99
CA CYS A 242 30.90 26.29 8.14
C CYS A 242 32.33 26.74 8.51
N TYR A 243 33.27 25.79 8.65
CA TYR A 243 34.68 26.05 8.92
C TYR A 243 35.56 25.44 7.83
N SER A 244 36.04 26.27 6.89
CA SER A 244 36.88 25.87 5.73
C SER A 244 38.19 25.15 6.09
N ASP A 245 38.64 25.20 7.35
CA ASP A 245 39.91 24.62 7.82
C ASP A 245 39.73 23.34 8.68
N SER A 246 38.51 22.91 8.99
CA SER A 246 38.26 21.73 9.82
C SER A 246 37.77 20.55 8.99
N GLY A 247 38.72 19.71 8.56
CA GLY A 247 38.42 18.42 7.96
C GLY A 247 37.49 17.55 8.82
N ALA A 248 36.82 16.62 8.14
CA ALA A 248 35.94 15.54 8.62
C ALA A 248 34.50 15.90 9.08
N ASN A 249 34.18 17.13 9.50
CA ASN A 249 32.83 17.45 10.00
C ASN A 249 31.99 18.39 9.10
N ASN A 250 32.43 18.69 7.88
CA ASN A 250 31.66 19.53 6.95
C ASN A 250 30.53 18.77 6.23
N ASP A 251 30.68 17.46 6.03
CA ASP A 251 29.72 16.61 5.29
C ASP A 251 28.36 16.47 6.00
N VAL A 252 28.30 16.86 7.26
CA VAL A 252 27.15 16.77 8.17
C VAL A 252 26.73 18.16 8.68
N TYR A 253 27.08 19.21 7.94
CA TYR A 253 26.71 20.58 8.29
C TYR A 253 25.19 20.74 8.24
N ASN A 254 24.60 21.14 9.38
CA ASN A 254 23.15 21.17 9.63
C ASN A 254 22.41 22.40 9.07
N GLY A 255 23.12 23.29 8.38
CA GLY A 255 22.59 24.57 7.91
C GLY A 255 22.78 25.70 8.91
N PRO A 256 22.47 26.96 8.54
CA PRO A 256 22.60 28.13 9.39
C PRO A 256 21.59 28.12 10.54
N VAL A 257 21.90 28.86 11.60
CA VAL A 257 20.91 29.24 12.62
C VAL A 257 19.88 30.21 12.04
N ASP A 258 18.63 30.08 12.46
CA ASP A 258 17.65 31.14 12.23
C ASP A 258 17.83 32.24 13.30
N THR A 259 17.68 33.49 12.90
CA THR A 259 17.81 34.66 13.79
C THR A 259 16.66 35.64 13.58
N VAL A 260 15.65 35.22 12.82
CA VAL A 260 14.40 35.94 12.66
C VAL A 260 13.57 35.70 13.92
N ASP A 261 12.89 36.74 14.36
CA ASP A 261 11.87 36.68 15.41
C ASP A 261 10.54 36.37 14.70
N GLN A 262 10.15 35.09 14.66
CA GLN A 262 9.01 34.63 13.85
C GLN A 262 7.66 35.04 14.46
N ASP A 263 7.54 35.16 15.78
CA ASP A 263 6.30 35.48 16.48
C ASP A 263 6.15 36.99 16.82
N GLY A 264 7.23 37.76 16.67
CA GLY A 264 7.27 39.21 16.82
C GLY A 264 7.32 39.70 18.26
N ASP A 265 7.76 38.86 19.20
CA ASP A 265 7.84 39.18 20.63
C ASP A 265 9.11 39.99 21.01
N PHE A 266 10.02 40.20 20.05
CA PHE A 266 11.33 40.86 20.16
C PHE A 266 12.35 40.12 21.04
N LYS A 267 12.12 38.85 21.32
CA LYS A 267 13.09 37.91 21.88
C LYS A 267 13.57 36.96 20.78
N LEU A 268 14.72 36.36 21.05
CA LEU A 268 15.18 35.17 20.38
C LEU A 268 15.28 34.17 21.55
N ASN A 269 14.28 33.32 21.73
CA ASN A 269 14.06 32.33 22.79
C ASN A 269 14.04 30.91 22.20
N GLU A 270 15.11 30.60 21.45
CA GLU A 270 15.24 29.45 20.55
C GLU A 270 14.94 28.09 21.24
N ASP A 271 13.74 27.54 21.03
CA ASP A 271 13.31 26.21 21.49
C ASP A 271 13.22 25.20 20.33
N HIS A 272 13.31 23.90 20.64
CA HIS A 272 13.09 22.84 19.66
C HIS A 272 11.59 22.59 19.43
N VAL A 273 11.21 22.05 18.26
CA VAL A 273 9.83 21.64 17.96
C VAL A 273 9.43 20.32 18.62
N ASP A 274 9.82 20.13 19.88
CA ASP A 274 9.60 18.92 20.66
C ASP A 274 8.56 19.11 21.80
N GLY A 275 8.00 20.32 21.90
CA GLY A 275 7.03 20.71 22.92
C GLY A 275 7.63 20.89 24.32
N LYS A 276 8.95 21.06 24.42
CA LYS A 276 9.66 21.35 25.68
C LYS A 276 10.11 22.82 25.71
N ASP A 277 9.95 23.42 26.89
CA ASP A 277 10.45 24.75 27.25
C ASP A 277 11.91 24.58 27.70
N ASP A 278 12.83 24.53 26.74
CA ASP A 278 14.24 24.21 26.96
C ASP A 278 14.98 25.39 27.59
N ASP A 279 14.53 26.63 27.33
CA ASP A 279 15.10 27.86 27.86
C ASP A 279 14.46 28.35 29.19
N GLY A 280 13.28 27.81 29.54
CA GLY A 280 12.57 28.02 30.80
C GLY A 280 11.78 29.33 30.88
N ASP A 281 11.43 29.94 29.75
CA ASP A 281 10.68 31.19 29.68
C ASP A 281 9.15 31.01 29.73
N GLY A 282 8.69 29.75 29.66
CA GLY A 282 7.30 29.33 29.83
C GLY A 282 6.51 29.18 28.53
N LEU A 283 7.23 29.22 27.40
CA LEU A 283 6.74 29.08 26.03
C LEU A 283 7.45 27.84 25.44
N THR A 284 6.89 27.19 24.42
CA THR A 284 7.35 25.84 24.01
C THR A 284 7.55 25.69 22.49
N ASP A 285 7.35 26.77 21.73
CA ASP A 285 7.22 26.72 20.26
C ASP A 285 7.38 28.09 19.55
N GLU A 286 8.14 29.05 20.10
CA GLU A 286 8.06 30.45 19.64
C GLU A 286 9.07 30.87 18.55
N ASP A 287 10.30 30.35 18.55
CA ASP A 287 11.30 30.61 17.51
C ASP A 287 12.27 29.42 17.33
N TRP A 288 12.46 29.00 16.07
CA TRP A 288 13.27 27.83 15.78
C TRP A 288 14.75 28.18 15.73
N LEU A 289 15.59 27.43 16.44
CA LEU A 289 17.05 27.60 16.41
C LEU A 289 17.65 27.44 14.98
N GLY A 290 16.97 26.65 14.14
CA GLY A 290 17.36 26.36 12.76
C GLY A 290 16.53 25.20 12.19
N GLY A 291 17.01 24.62 11.09
CA GLY A 291 16.25 23.61 10.34
C GLY A 291 15.33 24.23 9.30
N ASN A 292 14.97 23.42 8.30
CA ASN A 292 14.26 23.78 7.07
C ASN A 292 14.78 25.08 6.43
N SER A 293 16.12 25.21 6.35
CA SER A 293 16.76 26.39 5.75
C SER A 293 16.93 26.25 4.24
N GLU A 294 17.00 25.01 3.76
CA GLU A 294 17.26 24.68 2.36
C GLU A 294 15.96 24.59 1.56
N PRO A 295 15.98 24.98 0.27
CA PRO A 295 14.78 24.88 -0.58
C PRO A 295 14.25 23.44 -0.64
N GLU A 296 15.13 22.44 -0.60
CA GLU A 296 14.76 21.04 -0.63
C GLU A 296 14.03 20.59 0.65
N THR A 297 14.52 20.95 1.85
CA THR A 297 13.85 20.59 3.12
C THR A 297 12.59 21.42 3.37
N LYS A 298 12.57 22.69 2.92
CA LYS A 298 11.34 23.52 2.92
C LYS A 298 10.24 22.95 2.06
N PHE A 299 10.60 22.31 0.94
CA PHE A 299 9.62 21.63 0.09
C PHE A 299 8.95 20.48 0.85
N ILE A 300 9.71 19.64 1.54
CA ILE A 300 9.17 18.56 2.38
C ILE A 300 8.31 19.12 3.51
N GLN A 301 8.78 20.18 4.19
CA GLN A 301 8.03 20.84 5.24
C GLN A 301 6.66 21.31 4.73
N ASP A 302 6.66 22.12 3.67
CA ASP A 302 5.43 22.71 3.17
C ASP A 302 4.51 21.64 2.57
N LEU A 303 5.05 20.60 1.93
CA LEU A 303 4.24 19.48 1.46
C LEU A 303 3.58 18.73 2.62
N THR A 304 4.28 18.53 3.73
CA THR A 304 3.77 17.84 4.93
C THR A 304 2.73 18.67 5.68
N GLU A 305 2.98 19.97 5.84
CA GLU A 305 2.12 20.87 6.61
C GLU A 305 0.89 21.36 5.85
N MET A 306 0.93 21.39 4.51
CA MET A 306 -0.15 21.92 3.67
C MET A 306 -1.00 20.86 2.98
N ASN A 307 -0.60 19.61 3.08
CA ASN A 307 -1.40 18.47 2.65
C ASN A 307 -2.28 18.05 3.82
N ASP A 308 -3.49 18.62 3.84
CA ASP A 308 -4.50 18.52 4.88
C ASP A 308 -5.86 18.38 4.17
N ASP A 309 -6.28 17.13 3.97
CA ASP A 309 -7.44 16.79 3.16
C ASP A 309 -8.73 16.86 4.00
N ASP A 310 -8.65 16.60 5.30
CA ASP A 310 -9.78 16.66 6.23
C ASP A 310 -9.95 18.02 6.96
N GLU A 311 -9.03 18.97 6.73
CA GLU A 311 -8.97 20.32 7.31
C GLU A 311 -8.81 20.30 8.86
N ASP A 312 -8.13 19.29 9.41
CA ASP A 312 -7.89 19.16 10.85
C ASP A 312 -6.62 19.86 11.35
N PHE A 313 -5.85 20.49 10.44
CA PHE A 313 -4.58 21.15 10.68
C PHE A 313 -3.45 20.21 11.14
N SER A 314 -3.54 18.92 10.80
CA SER A 314 -2.50 17.92 11.02
C SER A 314 -1.96 17.38 9.70
N SER A 315 -0.80 16.72 9.75
CA SER A 315 -0.24 16.05 8.59
C SER A 315 -1.04 14.79 8.27
N GLU A 316 -1.43 14.62 7.01
CA GLU A 316 -2.09 13.42 6.51
C GLU A 316 -1.15 12.23 6.37
N PHE A 317 0.16 12.48 6.27
CA PHE A 317 1.18 11.44 6.21
C PHE A 317 1.29 10.72 7.56
N LYS A 318 0.61 9.57 7.70
CA LYS A 318 0.73 8.70 8.89
C LYS A 318 1.92 7.74 8.78
N ALA A 319 2.41 7.51 7.57
CA ALA A 319 3.59 6.71 7.30
C ALA A 319 4.50 7.43 6.27
N THR A 320 5.81 7.43 6.52
CA THR A 320 6.80 8.06 5.65
C THR A 320 8.05 7.21 5.50
N LEU A 321 8.63 7.17 4.30
CA LEU A 321 9.78 6.34 3.98
C LEU A 321 10.85 7.21 3.32
N THR A 322 12.10 7.09 3.76
CA THR A 322 13.25 7.70 3.07
C THR A 322 14.27 6.63 2.69
N PHE A 323 14.65 6.60 1.42
CA PHE A 323 15.73 5.76 0.93
C PHE A 323 17.06 6.50 1.01
N HIS A 324 18.06 5.79 1.52
CA HIS A 324 19.45 6.18 1.66
C HIS A 324 20.33 5.04 1.17
N SER A 325 21.64 5.28 1.04
CA SER A 325 22.61 4.19 0.96
C SER A 325 23.86 4.55 1.74
N PHE A 326 24.55 3.61 2.37
CA PHE A 326 24.42 2.16 2.30
C PHE A 326 24.57 1.59 3.71
N SER A 327 24.13 0.34 3.94
CA SER A 327 24.54 -0.58 5.04
C SER A 327 23.60 -1.79 5.19
N GLU A 328 22.54 -1.90 4.38
CA GLU A 328 21.50 -2.93 4.49
C GLU A 328 20.78 -2.88 5.85
N LEU A 329 20.26 -1.69 6.19
CA LEU A 329 19.60 -1.39 7.46
C LEU A 329 18.19 -0.84 7.26
N VAL A 330 17.31 -1.22 8.20
CA VAL A 330 16.02 -0.56 8.45
C VAL A 330 16.19 0.25 9.72
N LEU A 331 16.13 1.58 9.61
CA LEU A 331 16.33 2.48 10.74
C LEU A 331 15.02 3.15 11.14
N TYR A 332 14.67 3.06 12.41
CA TYR A 332 13.53 3.76 13.01
C TYR A 332 13.98 4.80 14.05
N PRO A 333 13.13 5.80 14.36
CA PRO A 333 13.42 6.81 15.39
C PRO A 333 13.73 6.22 16.78
N TRP A 334 14.55 6.87 17.61
CA TRP A 334 15.11 8.19 17.40
C TRP A 334 16.56 8.12 16.92
N GLY A 335 16.96 9.12 16.12
CA GLY A 335 18.35 9.42 15.81
C GLY A 335 19.02 10.27 16.89
N HIS A 336 18.29 11.23 17.47
CA HIS A 336 18.88 12.27 18.33
C HIS A 336 19.26 11.82 19.73
N CYS A 337 18.74 10.68 20.21
CA CYS A 337 19.04 10.21 21.55
C CYS A 337 19.40 8.73 21.57
N THR A 338 20.38 8.37 22.41
CA THR A 338 20.81 6.97 22.61
C THR A 338 20.18 6.41 23.88
N ASN A 339 19.68 5.15 23.83
CA ASN A 339 18.94 4.50 24.92
C ASN A 339 17.65 5.25 25.30
N CYS A 340 16.98 5.84 24.33
CA CYS A 340 15.67 6.44 24.49
C CYS A 340 14.64 5.64 23.69
N GLU A 341 13.47 5.47 24.26
CA GLU A 341 12.36 4.79 23.62
C GLU A 341 11.32 5.84 23.23
N SER A 342 10.76 5.68 22.03
CA SER A 342 9.58 6.44 21.61
C SER A 342 8.33 5.92 22.34
N PRO A 343 7.24 6.71 22.40
CA PRO A 343 5.96 6.23 22.93
C PRO A 343 5.43 4.96 22.25
N ASP A 344 5.72 4.80 20.96
CA ASP A 344 5.30 3.67 20.14
C ASP A 344 6.48 2.76 19.75
N HIS A 345 7.44 2.58 20.66
CA HIS A 345 8.70 1.88 20.39
C HIS A 345 8.52 0.45 19.88
N GLU A 346 7.65 -0.33 20.51
CA GLU A 346 7.39 -1.73 20.10
C GLU A 346 6.68 -1.80 18.74
N GLN A 347 5.79 -0.86 18.45
CA GLN A 347 5.10 -0.78 17.16
C GLN A 347 6.08 -0.41 16.04
N LEU A 348 7.02 0.52 16.31
CA LEU A 348 8.06 0.86 15.36
C LEU A 348 9.01 -0.32 15.08
N ILE A 349 9.36 -1.08 16.12
CA ILE A 349 10.15 -2.32 15.98
C ILE A 349 9.38 -3.32 15.12
N TYR A 350 8.10 -3.55 15.39
CA TYR A 350 7.28 -4.50 14.63
C TYR A 350 7.30 -4.23 13.12
N HIS A 351 6.94 -3.01 12.70
CA HIS A 351 6.96 -2.67 11.27
C HIS A 351 8.38 -2.72 10.69
N GLY A 352 9.39 -2.31 11.46
CA GLY A 352 10.79 -2.44 11.08
C GLY A 352 11.22 -3.90 10.87
N ASP A 353 10.72 -4.82 11.68
CA ASP A 353 10.96 -6.26 11.56
C ASP A 353 10.27 -6.83 10.31
N GLN A 354 9.08 -6.35 9.95
CA GLN A 354 8.41 -6.76 8.71
C GLN A 354 9.18 -6.31 7.47
N MET A 355 9.70 -5.07 7.45
CA MET A 355 10.58 -4.63 6.36
C MET A 355 11.93 -5.36 6.36
N ALA A 356 12.48 -5.69 7.53
CA ALA A 356 13.70 -6.48 7.65
C ALA A 356 13.50 -7.93 7.21
N GLU A 357 12.31 -8.51 7.37
CA GLU A 357 11.95 -9.83 6.86
C GLU A 357 11.92 -9.82 5.32
N MET A 358 11.21 -8.86 4.72
CA MET A 358 11.16 -8.66 3.25
C MET A 358 12.55 -8.47 2.64
N THR A 359 13.40 -7.68 3.30
CA THR A 359 14.69 -7.28 2.71
C THR A 359 15.88 -8.05 3.25
N GLN A 360 15.73 -8.86 4.30
CA GLN A 360 16.83 -9.42 5.11
C GLN A 360 17.80 -8.35 5.69
N TYR A 361 17.35 -7.11 5.82
CA TYR A 361 18.14 -6.03 6.42
C TYR A 361 18.14 -6.12 7.94
N THR A 362 19.09 -5.44 8.59
CA THR A 362 19.07 -5.36 10.05
C THR A 362 18.16 -4.21 10.49
N ASN A 363 17.09 -4.54 11.22
CA ASN A 363 16.26 -3.55 11.91
C ASN A 363 16.95 -3.04 13.18
N MET A 364 17.10 -1.73 13.31
CA MET A 364 17.68 -1.12 14.51
C MET A 364 17.28 0.35 14.67
N GLN A 365 17.36 0.86 15.90
CA GLN A 365 17.16 2.29 16.14
C GLN A 365 18.28 3.11 15.48
N SER A 366 17.94 4.22 14.84
CA SER A 366 18.89 5.09 14.12
C SER A 366 20.09 5.49 14.99
N SER A 367 19.86 5.85 16.25
CA SER A 367 20.92 6.25 17.19
C SER A 367 21.90 5.13 17.59
N ASP A 368 21.52 3.85 17.43
CA ASP A 368 22.39 2.71 17.72
C ASP A 368 23.48 2.55 16.64
N LEU A 369 23.24 3.06 15.42
CA LEU A 369 24.25 3.14 14.37
C LEU A 369 25.21 4.28 14.70
N TYR A 370 24.68 5.50 14.80
CA TYR A 370 25.31 6.66 15.42
C TYR A 370 24.27 7.76 15.68
N PRO A 371 24.45 8.63 16.69
CA PRO A 371 23.50 9.72 16.96
C PRO A 371 23.44 10.77 15.83
N THR A 372 22.21 11.16 15.46
CA THR A 372 21.90 12.18 14.44
C THR A 372 20.85 13.15 14.96
N SER A 373 20.99 14.44 14.67
CA SER A 373 19.97 15.45 14.99
C SER A 373 19.49 16.15 13.72
N GLY A 374 18.21 16.54 13.72
CA GLY A 374 17.57 17.18 12.57
C GLY A 374 17.45 16.27 11.34
N ASP A 375 17.27 14.96 11.52
CA ASP A 375 16.99 14.04 10.42
C ASP A 375 15.49 13.97 10.10
N PHE A 376 15.19 13.47 8.89
CA PHE A 376 13.85 13.39 8.33
C PHE A 376 12.90 12.57 9.20
N CYS A 377 13.34 11.43 9.73
CA CYS A 377 12.45 10.53 10.46
C CYS A 377 12.18 10.97 11.90
N ASP A 378 13.18 11.56 12.57
CA ASP A 378 12.94 12.19 13.86
C ASP A 378 11.92 13.34 13.75
N TRP A 379 11.97 14.13 12.67
CA TRP A 379 10.99 15.21 12.45
C TRP A 379 9.58 14.70 12.12
N HIS A 380 9.45 13.76 11.19
CA HIS A 380 8.15 13.18 10.84
C HIS A 380 7.49 12.46 12.03
N TYR A 381 8.24 11.68 12.81
CA TYR A 381 7.68 11.01 13.97
C TYR A 381 7.44 11.97 15.13
N GLY A 382 8.40 12.87 15.43
CA GLY A 382 8.33 13.73 16.60
C GLY A 382 7.37 14.90 16.50
N VAL A 383 7.23 15.50 15.32
CA VAL A 383 6.30 16.64 15.11
C VAL A 383 4.93 16.15 14.65
N HIS A 384 4.88 15.15 13.76
CA HIS A 384 3.66 14.76 13.07
C HIS A 384 3.11 13.39 13.47
N GLY A 385 3.80 12.63 14.31
CA GLY A 385 3.39 11.28 14.69
C GLY A 385 3.42 10.27 13.53
N SER A 386 4.10 10.60 12.43
CA SER A 386 4.22 9.71 11.27
C SER A 386 5.21 8.59 11.56
N TYR A 387 4.82 7.35 11.24
CA TYR A 387 5.70 6.19 11.32
C TYR A 387 6.74 6.29 10.21
N CYS A 388 7.95 6.69 10.57
CA CYS A 388 9.02 6.95 9.62
C CYS A 388 10.13 5.90 9.67
N TYR A 389 10.60 5.49 8.48
CA TYR A 389 11.74 4.61 8.33
C TYR A 389 12.77 5.14 7.34
N THR A 390 14.04 4.95 7.68
CA THR A 390 15.18 5.17 6.79
C THR A 390 15.72 3.82 6.34
N MET A 391 15.70 3.58 5.03
CA MET A 391 16.27 2.38 4.41
C MET A 391 17.67 2.68 3.90
N GLU A 392 18.71 2.07 4.49
CA GLU A 392 20.09 2.19 4.02
C GLU A 392 20.40 1.08 3.02
N ILE A 393 20.13 1.29 1.74
CA ILE A 393 20.09 0.21 0.75
C ILE A 393 21.46 -0.10 0.12
N GLY A 394 21.68 -1.38 -0.17
CA GLY A 394 22.90 -1.88 -0.80
C GLY A 394 24.16 -1.72 0.07
N THR A 395 25.33 -1.94 -0.55
CA THR A 395 26.63 -2.05 0.13
C THR A 395 27.64 -0.92 -0.15
N ALA A 396 27.25 0.09 -0.93
CA ALA A 396 28.08 1.18 -1.41
C ALA A 396 27.23 2.40 -1.84
N PHE A 397 27.84 3.57 -1.96
CA PHE A 397 27.13 4.77 -2.48
C PHE A 397 26.89 4.62 -3.99
N HIS A 398 27.93 4.18 -4.70
CA HIS A 398 27.86 3.80 -6.11
C HIS A 398 27.93 2.28 -6.16
N GLN A 399 26.89 1.60 -6.66
CA GLN A 399 26.85 0.15 -6.81
C GLN A 399 27.51 -0.29 -8.11
N HIS A 400 27.88 -1.57 -8.20
CA HIS A 400 28.25 -2.16 -9.49
C HIS A 400 27.00 -2.25 -10.39
N GLU A 401 27.15 -2.01 -11.69
CA GLU A 401 26.02 -1.95 -12.63
C GLU A 401 25.21 -3.25 -12.67
N ASP A 402 25.88 -4.40 -12.54
CA ASP A 402 25.23 -5.73 -12.54
C ASP A 402 24.34 -5.96 -11.29
N ASP A 403 24.54 -5.21 -10.20
CA ASP A 403 23.81 -5.40 -8.93
C ASP A 403 22.61 -4.44 -8.78
N ILE A 404 22.45 -3.46 -9.69
CA ILE A 404 21.44 -2.40 -9.57
C ILE A 404 20.03 -2.99 -9.57
N ASP A 405 19.72 -3.86 -10.53
CA ASP A 405 18.38 -4.42 -10.72
C ASP A 405 17.98 -5.24 -9.48
N HIS A 406 18.89 -6.09 -9.00
CA HIS A 406 18.73 -6.89 -7.79
C HIS A 406 18.44 -6.02 -6.56
N ILE A 407 19.26 -4.98 -6.31
CA ILE A 407 19.09 -4.12 -5.13
C ILE A 407 17.78 -3.32 -5.21
N ALA A 408 17.38 -2.90 -6.42
CA ALA A 408 16.12 -2.18 -6.62
C ALA A 408 14.90 -3.07 -6.34
N VAL A 409 14.87 -4.29 -6.88
CA VAL A 409 13.78 -5.27 -6.68
C VAL A 409 13.67 -5.65 -5.20
N ARG A 410 14.78 -5.99 -4.55
CA ARG A 410 14.83 -6.36 -3.12
C ARG A 410 14.26 -5.30 -2.17
N ASN A 411 14.17 -4.04 -2.59
CA ASN A 411 13.65 -2.95 -1.76
C ASN A 411 12.27 -2.43 -2.22
N LEU A 412 11.68 -3.06 -3.25
CA LEU A 412 10.44 -2.62 -3.87
C LEU A 412 9.24 -2.79 -2.92
N GLY A 413 9.16 -3.92 -2.23
CA GLY A 413 8.07 -4.24 -1.30
C GLY A 413 7.93 -3.28 -0.15
N VAL A 414 9.05 -2.74 0.33
CA VAL A 414 9.07 -1.80 1.46
C VAL A 414 8.22 -0.55 1.17
N ALA A 415 8.28 -0.03 -0.05
CA ALA A 415 7.47 1.12 -0.46
C ALA A 415 5.97 0.81 -0.43
N PHE A 416 5.58 -0.39 -0.90
CA PHE A 416 4.19 -0.81 -0.91
C PHE A 416 3.68 -1.20 0.48
N TYR A 417 4.51 -1.82 1.31
CA TYR A 417 4.22 -2.07 2.71
C TYR A 417 3.94 -0.77 3.47
N MET A 418 4.81 0.23 3.31
CA MET A 418 4.61 1.56 3.89
C MET A 418 3.32 2.23 3.40
N THR A 419 2.97 2.01 2.14
CA THR A 419 1.70 2.48 1.56
C THR A 419 0.49 1.73 2.14
N GLU A 420 0.63 0.43 2.40
CA GLU A 420 -0.41 -0.40 3.00
C GLU A 420 -0.72 0.06 4.42
N VAL A 421 0.31 0.22 5.26
CA VAL A 421 0.17 0.57 6.67
C VAL A 421 -0.11 2.05 6.92
N ALA A 422 -0.15 2.88 5.88
CA ALA A 422 -0.40 4.32 5.99
C ALA A 422 -1.79 4.69 6.53
N ASP A 423 -2.72 3.75 6.59
CA ASP A 423 -4.05 3.97 7.17
C ASP A 423 -4.02 4.13 8.70
N ASN A 424 -3.44 3.16 9.41
CA ASN A 424 -3.30 3.20 10.85
C ASN A 424 -2.15 2.29 11.32
N PRO A 425 -0.89 2.73 11.18
CA PRO A 425 0.26 1.87 11.44
C PRO A 425 0.26 1.38 12.90
N ARG A 426 -0.07 2.27 13.85
CA ARG A 426 -0.17 1.92 15.27
C ARG A 426 -1.14 0.76 15.53
N GLU A 427 -2.37 0.86 15.02
CA GLU A 427 -3.40 -0.16 15.26
C GLU A 427 -3.01 -1.50 14.61
N ARG A 428 -2.47 -1.46 13.39
CA ARG A 428 -1.98 -2.66 12.71
C ARG A 428 -0.94 -3.40 13.53
N ALA A 429 0.06 -2.68 14.04
CA ALA A 429 1.08 -3.26 14.91
C ALA A 429 0.48 -3.84 16.19
N ASP A 430 -0.41 -3.10 16.86
CA ASP A 430 -1.08 -3.58 18.08
C ASP A 430 -1.90 -4.86 17.85
N LEU A 431 -2.62 -4.96 16.72
CA LEU A 431 -3.42 -6.12 16.35
C LEU A 431 -2.56 -7.33 15.98
N ALA A 432 -1.47 -7.12 15.24
CA ALA A 432 -0.53 -8.17 14.87
C ALA A 432 0.20 -8.71 16.10
N MET A 433 0.76 -7.83 16.93
CA MET A 433 1.47 -8.22 18.17
C MET A 433 0.57 -8.91 19.19
N SER A 434 -0.75 -8.64 19.16
CA SER A 434 -1.71 -9.32 20.02
C SER A 434 -2.22 -10.66 19.45
N ASP A 435 -1.78 -11.04 18.24
CA ASP A 435 -2.20 -12.25 17.50
C ASP A 435 -3.74 -12.30 17.34
N VAL A 436 -4.32 -11.15 16.98
CA VAL A 436 -5.78 -10.96 16.85
C VAL A 436 -6.19 -10.83 15.38
N THR A 437 -5.25 -10.83 14.42
CA THR A 437 -5.50 -10.72 12.97
C THR A 437 -6.00 -12.01 12.32
N ASN A 438 -5.75 -13.17 12.94
CA ASN A 438 -6.14 -14.48 12.44
C ASN A 438 -7.63 -14.76 12.65
N GLN A 439 -8.49 -14.18 11.81
CA GLN A 439 -9.91 -14.50 11.77
C GLN A 439 -10.18 -15.76 10.96
N SER A 440 -11.33 -16.41 11.21
CA SER A 440 -11.71 -17.62 10.48
C SER A 440 -12.98 -17.41 9.67
N LEU A 441 -12.83 -17.38 8.35
CA LEU A 441 -13.95 -17.46 7.41
C LEU A 441 -14.39 -18.92 7.25
N GLN A 442 -15.70 -19.16 7.25
CA GLN A 442 -16.25 -20.49 7.05
C GLN A 442 -15.84 -21.07 5.69
N THR A 443 -15.31 -22.30 5.69
CA THR A 443 -14.89 -22.97 4.46
C THR A 443 -16.08 -23.55 3.68
N PRO A 444 -15.98 -23.79 2.36
CA PRO A 444 -17.09 -24.31 1.55
C PRO A 444 -17.78 -25.56 2.10
N ASP A 445 -17.02 -26.47 2.72
CA ASP A 445 -17.53 -27.73 3.29
C ASP A 445 -18.37 -27.52 4.56
N GLU A 446 -18.19 -26.38 5.22
CA GLU A 446 -18.88 -26.03 6.46
C GLU A 446 -20.14 -25.20 6.21
N VAL A 447 -20.27 -24.58 5.03
CA VAL A 447 -21.42 -23.75 4.65
C VAL A 447 -22.68 -24.61 4.54
N ASN A 448 -23.66 -24.33 5.39
CA ASN A 448 -24.95 -25.02 5.35
C ASN A 448 -25.92 -24.29 4.41
N ILE A 449 -26.05 -24.79 3.18
CA ILE A 449 -26.98 -24.24 2.18
C ILE A 449 -28.42 -24.68 2.52
N PRO A 450 -29.33 -23.77 2.89
CA PRO A 450 -30.70 -24.13 3.19
C PRO A 450 -31.51 -24.48 1.93
N ASP A 451 -32.50 -25.37 2.10
CA ASP A 451 -33.43 -25.79 1.03
C ASP A 451 -34.25 -24.61 0.48
N GLU A 452 -34.60 -23.64 1.33
CA GLU A 452 -35.32 -22.41 0.98
C GLU A 452 -34.68 -21.20 1.66
N GLY A 453 -34.62 -20.07 0.95
CA GLY A 453 -34.08 -18.80 1.47
C GLY A 453 -32.59 -18.52 1.22
N ASP A 454 -32.11 -17.50 1.92
CA ASP A 454 -30.76 -16.93 1.76
C ASP A 454 -29.68 -17.89 2.26
N ILE A 455 -28.51 -17.86 1.61
CA ILE A 455 -27.37 -18.69 2.02
C ILE A 455 -26.58 -17.93 3.10
N PRO A 456 -26.46 -18.46 4.34
CA PRO A 456 -25.65 -17.82 5.36
C PRO A 456 -24.17 -18.12 5.14
N ILE A 457 -23.34 -17.09 5.15
CA ILE A 457 -21.88 -17.21 5.25
C ILE A 457 -21.46 -16.60 6.57
N ASP A 458 -20.80 -17.41 7.39
CA ASP A 458 -20.35 -17.03 8.72
C ASP A 458 -18.85 -16.71 8.72
N MET A 459 -18.49 -15.69 9.49
CA MET A 459 -17.13 -15.37 9.83
C MET A 459 -16.98 -15.34 11.34
N CYS A 460 -15.99 -16.06 11.85
CA CYS A 460 -15.63 -16.08 13.25
C CYS A 460 -14.53 -15.05 13.52
N ILE A 461 -14.84 -14.08 14.39
CA ILE A 461 -13.97 -12.93 14.68
C ILE A 461 -13.56 -12.93 16.16
N ASP A 462 -12.28 -12.66 16.45
CA ASP A 462 -11.77 -12.58 17.81
C ASP A 462 -12.46 -11.44 18.58
N LYS A 463 -12.74 -11.66 19.86
CA LYS A 463 -13.44 -10.67 20.69
C LYS A 463 -12.66 -9.39 20.93
N ASN A 464 -11.34 -9.45 20.79
CA ASN A 464 -10.48 -8.28 20.92
C ASN A 464 -10.29 -7.56 19.59
N PHE A 465 -10.75 -8.14 18.47
CA PHE A 465 -10.66 -7.48 17.16
C PHE A 465 -11.70 -6.36 17.08
N PRO A 466 -11.29 -5.11 16.84
CA PRO A 466 -12.20 -3.97 16.78
C PRO A 466 -12.87 -3.91 15.40
N TYR A 467 -13.94 -4.65 15.14
CA TYR A 467 -14.61 -4.65 13.82
C TYR A 467 -15.68 -3.55 13.65
N SER A 468 -15.78 -2.99 12.44
CA SER A 468 -16.90 -2.16 11.98
C SER A 468 -18.01 -3.02 11.36
N LEU A 469 -19.26 -2.55 11.41
CA LEU A 469 -20.41 -3.15 10.72
C LEU A 469 -20.91 -2.27 9.56
N ASP A 470 -20.21 -1.17 9.26
CA ASP A 470 -20.53 -0.39 8.07
C ASP A 470 -20.22 -1.21 6.82
N VAL A 471 -21.07 -1.08 5.80
CA VAL A 471 -20.92 -1.80 4.53
C VAL A 471 -19.70 -1.30 3.74
N SER A 472 -19.24 -0.07 3.99
CA SER A 472 -17.99 0.45 3.42
C SER A 472 -16.78 -0.34 3.91
N ASP A 473 -16.79 -0.76 5.18
CA ASP A 473 -15.61 -1.30 5.86
C ASP A 473 -15.67 -2.83 5.88
N SER A 474 -16.83 -3.39 6.25
CA SER A 474 -17.02 -4.82 6.48
C SER A 474 -18.17 -5.38 5.66
N HIS A 475 -17.86 -6.22 4.68
CA HIS A 475 -18.87 -6.83 3.81
C HIS A 475 -18.42 -8.15 3.18
N VAL A 476 -19.38 -9.01 2.86
CA VAL A 476 -19.16 -10.20 2.03
C VAL A 476 -19.34 -9.85 0.57
N MET A 477 -18.29 -10.05 -0.22
CA MET A 477 -18.32 -9.95 -1.67
C MET A 477 -18.65 -11.30 -2.28
N TRP A 478 -19.61 -11.35 -3.19
CA TRP A 478 -19.96 -12.60 -3.86
C TRP A 478 -20.37 -12.43 -5.32
N ARG A 479 -20.18 -13.48 -6.11
CA ARG A 479 -20.64 -13.57 -7.51
C ARG A 479 -21.02 -15.00 -7.89
N THR A 480 -21.92 -15.14 -8.86
CA THR A 480 -22.30 -16.45 -9.40
C THR A 480 -21.62 -16.70 -10.73
N VAL A 481 -21.18 -17.94 -10.93
CA VAL A 481 -20.51 -18.39 -12.14
C VAL A 481 -21.32 -19.51 -12.79
N LYS A 482 -21.60 -19.37 -14.09
CA LYS A 482 -22.36 -20.36 -14.86
C LYS A 482 -21.57 -20.80 -16.09
N PRO A 483 -21.62 -22.09 -16.46
CA PRO A 483 -21.01 -22.56 -17.69
C PRO A 483 -21.72 -21.93 -18.90
N SER A 484 -20.96 -21.30 -19.80
CA SER A 484 -21.53 -20.73 -21.03
C SER A 484 -21.93 -21.83 -22.02
N ARG A 485 -22.93 -21.56 -22.86
CA ARG A 485 -23.47 -22.51 -23.85
C ARG A 485 -22.66 -22.58 -25.15
N MET A 486 -21.57 -21.82 -25.28
CA MET A 486 -20.72 -21.83 -26.48
C MET A 486 -19.64 -22.90 -26.32
N GLN A 487 -19.97 -24.13 -26.72
CA GLN A 487 -19.00 -25.22 -26.77
C GLN A 487 -18.65 -25.50 -28.25
N SER A 488 -17.37 -25.35 -28.61
CA SER A 488 -16.79 -26.13 -29.69
C SER A 488 -16.29 -27.44 -29.07
N ASP A 489 -16.47 -28.58 -29.76
CA ASP A 489 -16.22 -29.94 -29.23
C ASP A 489 -14.78 -30.21 -28.72
N TYR A 490 -13.87 -29.23 -28.76
CA TYR A 490 -12.45 -29.37 -28.44
C TYR A 490 -11.81 -28.17 -27.70
N GLY A 491 -12.58 -27.24 -27.13
CA GLY A 491 -12.04 -26.09 -26.37
C GLY A 491 -12.31 -26.16 -24.85
N PRO A 492 -11.51 -25.46 -24.00
CA PRO A 492 -11.80 -25.31 -22.58
C PRO A 492 -13.17 -24.62 -22.36
N ARG A 493 -13.85 -24.92 -21.23
CA ARG A 493 -15.15 -24.32 -20.91
C ARG A 493 -14.97 -22.83 -20.64
N GLU A 494 -15.56 -21.96 -21.47
CA GLU A 494 -15.67 -20.54 -21.14
C GLU A 494 -16.76 -20.35 -20.07
N TRP A 495 -16.36 -19.85 -18.92
CA TRP A 495 -17.24 -19.54 -17.79
C TRP A 495 -17.82 -18.13 -17.91
N SER A 496 -19.11 -17.97 -17.64
CA SER A 496 -19.76 -16.66 -17.57
C SER A 496 -19.88 -16.25 -16.10
N THR A 497 -19.22 -15.15 -15.73
CA THR A 497 -19.25 -14.59 -14.37
C THR A 497 -20.24 -13.40 -14.30
N THR A 498 -20.86 -13.20 -13.14
CA THR A 498 -21.59 -11.96 -12.82
C THR A 498 -20.67 -10.94 -12.15
N MET A 499 -21.06 -9.66 -12.14
CA MET A 499 -20.39 -8.65 -11.30
C MET A 499 -20.49 -9.03 -9.82
N TRP A 500 -19.48 -8.63 -9.04
CA TRP A 500 -19.47 -8.79 -7.59
C TRP A 500 -20.59 -7.97 -6.94
N LYS A 501 -21.17 -8.51 -5.88
CA LYS A 501 -22.17 -7.87 -5.02
C LYS A 501 -21.70 -7.91 -3.58
N ASN A 502 -22.03 -6.86 -2.83
CA ASN A 502 -21.67 -6.75 -1.41
C ASN A 502 -22.91 -7.01 -0.55
N THR A 503 -22.72 -7.80 0.51
CA THR A 503 -23.74 -8.11 1.52
C THR A 503 -23.20 -7.72 2.90
N VAL A 504 -24.05 -7.08 3.72
CA VAL A 504 -23.71 -6.64 5.07
C VAL A 504 -23.61 -7.79 6.06
N PHE A 505 -22.80 -7.58 7.11
CA PHE A 505 -22.74 -8.47 8.27
C PHE A 505 -23.78 -8.14 9.33
N GLU A 506 -24.29 -9.19 9.98
CA GLU A 506 -25.10 -9.09 11.20
C GLU A 506 -24.45 -9.91 12.32
N VAL A 507 -24.43 -9.36 13.54
CA VAL A 507 -23.86 -10.04 14.72
C VAL A 507 -24.82 -11.11 15.23
N VAL A 508 -24.33 -12.33 15.40
CA VAL A 508 -25.10 -13.45 15.95
C VAL A 508 -24.79 -13.60 17.44
N ASP A 509 -25.48 -12.85 18.30
CA ASP A 509 -25.25 -12.83 19.77
C ASP A 509 -25.47 -14.19 20.46
N SER A 510 -26.18 -15.12 19.82
CA SER A 510 -26.58 -16.41 20.42
C SER A 510 -25.53 -17.51 20.34
N GLU A 511 -24.47 -17.32 19.53
CA GLU A 511 -23.49 -18.37 19.19
C GLU A 511 -22.07 -17.82 19.36
N ASN A 512 -21.21 -18.57 20.04
CA ASN A 512 -19.77 -18.28 20.09
C ASN A 512 -19.06 -19.29 19.20
N CYS A 513 -18.04 -18.85 18.49
CA CYS A 513 -17.16 -19.70 17.70
C CYS A 513 -15.79 -19.80 18.36
N VAL A 514 -14.96 -20.72 17.89
CA VAL A 514 -13.59 -20.89 18.36
C VAL A 514 -12.64 -20.61 17.21
N ILE A 515 -11.69 -19.70 17.43
CA ILE A 515 -10.62 -19.39 16.48
C ILE A 515 -9.40 -20.23 16.87
N GLY A 516 -8.86 -20.94 15.88
CA GLY A 516 -7.76 -21.88 16.06
C GLY A 516 -8.07 -22.96 17.11
N GLU A 517 -7.16 -23.19 18.05
CA GLU A 517 -7.31 -24.27 19.04
C GLU A 517 -8.09 -23.87 20.32
N SER A 518 -8.25 -22.58 20.64
CA SER A 518 -8.86 -22.19 21.94
C SER A 518 -9.37 -20.74 22.12
N LYS A 519 -9.30 -19.87 21.13
CA LYS A 519 -9.74 -18.46 21.29
C LYS A 519 -11.26 -18.34 21.10
N ASN A 520 -11.96 -17.66 21.99
CA ASN A 520 -13.41 -17.46 21.85
C ASN A 520 -13.70 -16.29 20.92
N GLY A 521 -14.39 -16.55 19.81
CA GLY A 521 -14.82 -15.54 18.86
C GLY A 521 -16.32 -15.21 18.91
N THR A 522 -16.69 -14.17 18.17
CA THR A 522 -18.05 -13.74 17.86
C THR A 522 -18.34 -14.08 16.40
N ILE A 523 -19.57 -14.51 16.10
CA ILE A 523 -19.97 -14.84 14.72
C ILE A 523 -20.60 -13.61 14.07
N LEU A 524 -20.05 -13.20 12.93
CA LEU A 524 -20.71 -12.32 11.98
C LEU A 524 -21.30 -13.16 10.84
N ARG A 525 -22.57 -12.94 10.52
CA ARG A 525 -23.28 -13.68 9.47
C ARG A 525 -23.74 -12.73 8.37
N ALA A 526 -23.43 -13.05 7.13
CA ALA A 526 -24.01 -12.40 5.97
C ALA A 526 -25.00 -13.34 5.29
N SER A 527 -26.20 -12.85 4.96
CA SER A 527 -27.25 -13.63 4.30
C SER A 527 -27.31 -13.29 2.82
N LEU A 528 -26.82 -14.18 1.96
CA LEU A 528 -26.76 -13.96 0.52
C LEU A 528 -28.10 -14.22 -0.17
N ASP A 529 -28.67 -13.16 -0.76
CA ASP A 529 -29.89 -13.23 -1.59
C ASP A 529 -29.59 -13.86 -2.96
N ILE A 530 -29.56 -15.20 -2.99
CA ILE A 530 -29.37 -16.02 -4.18
C ILE A 530 -30.64 -16.80 -4.46
N SER A 531 -31.23 -16.60 -5.65
CA SER A 531 -32.42 -17.33 -6.08
C SER A 531 -32.21 -18.84 -6.05
N GLU A 532 -33.19 -19.58 -5.52
CA GLU A 532 -33.25 -21.04 -5.42
C GLU A 532 -33.16 -21.77 -6.77
N THR A 533 -33.41 -21.06 -7.87
CA THR A 533 -33.31 -21.59 -9.24
C THR A 533 -31.90 -21.49 -9.84
N THR A 534 -30.99 -20.83 -9.12
CA THR A 534 -29.62 -20.60 -9.58
C THR A 534 -28.79 -21.87 -9.43
N THR A 535 -28.19 -22.31 -10.53
CA THR A 535 -27.25 -23.44 -10.56
C THR A 535 -25.90 -22.97 -11.09
N GLY A 536 -24.81 -23.55 -10.60
CA GLY A 536 -23.44 -23.20 -11.01
C GLY A 536 -22.51 -23.19 -9.81
N GLU A 537 -21.56 -22.27 -9.81
CA GLU A 537 -20.61 -22.04 -8.71
C GLU A 537 -20.88 -20.66 -8.09
N LEU A 538 -20.69 -20.55 -6.78
CA LEU A 538 -20.71 -19.31 -6.01
C LEU A 538 -19.28 -19.01 -5.56
N HIS A 539 -18.77 -17.86 -5.97
CA HIS A 539 -17.50 -17.36 -5.47
C HIS A 539 -17.80 -16.35 -4.37
N TYR A 540 -17.14 -16.46 -3.22
CA TYR A 540 -17.29 -15.51 -2.13
C TYR A 540 -15.96 -15.23 -1.43
N LYS A 541 -15.83 -14.01 -0.95
CA LYS A 541 -14.72 -13.49 -0.14
C LYS A 541 -15.25 -12.38 0.77
N VAL A 542 -14.46 -12.00 1.76
CA VAL A 542 -14.85 -11.06 2.81
C VAL A 542 -13.84 -9.95 2.91
N MET A 543 -14.33 -8.73 3.04
CA MET A 543 -13.57 -7.59 3.54
C MET A 543 -14.04 -7.30 4.96
N LEU A 544 -13.11 -7.20 5.90
CA LEU A 544 -13.37 -6.89 7.30
C LEU A 544 -12.59 -5.62 7.68
N GLY A 545 -13.32 -4.58 8.06
CA GLY A 545 -12.74 -3.31 8.47
C GLY A 545 -12.70 -3.13 9.98
N THR A 546 -11.71 -2.38 10.48
CA THR A 546 -11.64 -2.00 11.89
C THR A 546 -12.57 -0.84 12.25
N LEU A 547 -12.84 -0.61 13.54
CA LEU A 547 -13.70 0.47 14.04
C LEU A 547 -13.16 1.87 13.72
N SER A 548 -11.85 1.99 13.55
CA SER A 548 -11.21 3.22 13.10
C SER A 548 -11.46 3.50 11.62
N GLY A 549 -11.92 2.51 10.86
CA GLY A 549 -12.06 2.58 9.40
C GLY A 549 -10.74 2.50 8.64
N GLY A 550 -9.61 2.44 9.36
CA GLY A 550 -8.28 2.42 8.76
C GLY A 550 -7.97 1.07 8.11
N ASP A 551 -8.06 -0.02 8.88
CA ASP A 551 -7.55 -1.32 8.43
C ASP A 551 -8.63 -2.15 7.76
N LEU A 552 -8.37 -2.56 6.52
CA LEU A 552 -9.23 -3.46 5.74
C LEU A 552 -8.51 -4.79 5.50
N TYR A 553 -9.01 -5.85 6.13
CA TYR A 553 -8.50 -7.21 6.01
C TYR A 553 -9.35 -8.03 5.06
N GLU A 554 -8.71 -8.72 4.11
CA GLU A 554 -9.41 -9.58 3.16
C GLU A 554 -9.28 -11.06 3.53
N TYR A 555 -10.39 -11.81 3.45
CA TYR A 555 -10.45 -13.24 3.73
C TYR A 555 -11.19 -13.99 2.60
N PRO A 556 -10.61 -15.06 2.01
CA PRO A 556 -9.21 -15.51 2.18
C PRO A 556 -8.20 -14.41 1.83
N THR A 557 -6.99 -14.51 2.38
CA THR A 557 -5.90 -13.56 2.10
C THR A 557 -5.57 -13.51 0.59
N GLN A 558 -4.83 -12.49 0.16
CA GLN A 558 -4.30 -12.38 -1.21
C GLN A 558 -5.37 -12.27 -2.32
N GLY A 559 -6.54 -11.67 -2.03
CA GLY A 559 -7.59 -11.48 -3.05
C GLY A 559 -8.26 -12.78 -3.54
N SER A 560 -7.87 -13.93 -2.96
CA SER A 560 -8.44 -15.24 -3.22
C SER A 560 -9.92 -15.31 -2.84
N TYR A 561 -10.61 -16.35 -3.31
CA TYR A 561 -12.02 -16.56 -3.01
C TYR A 561 -12.34 -18.02 -2.85
N TYR A 562 -13.32 -18.30 -1.98
CA TYR A 562 -13.86 -19.63 -1.84
C TYR A 562 -14.91 -19.92 -2.91
N THR A 563 -14.94 -21.16 -3.36
CA THR A 563 -15.88 -21.66 -4.37
C THR A 563 -16.84 -22.65 -3.75
N LEU A 564 -18.14 -22.43 -3.91
CA LEU A 564 -19.22 -23.26 -3.39
C LEU A 564 -20.14 -23.72 -4.53
N ASP A 565 -20.41 -25.02 -4.61
CA ASP A 565 -21.31 -25.58 -5.62
C ASP A 565 -22.79 -25.26 -5.33
N LEU A 566 -23.45 -24.57 -6.25
CA LEU A 566 -24.87 -24.28 -6.20
C LEU A 566 -25.67 -25.30 -7.01
N SER A 567 -26.43 -26.14 -6.30
CA SER A 567 -27.43 -27.03 -6.89
C SER A 567 -28.81 -26.38 -6.94
N TYR A 568 -29.70 -26.91 -7.78
CA TYR A 568 -31.09 -26.43 -7.88
C TYR A 568 -31.85 -26.76 -6.58
N ARG A 569 -32.36 -25.71 -5.89
CA ARG A 569 -32.96 -25.83 -4.55
C ARG A 569 -34.48 -25.72 -4.55
N GLU A 570 -35.07 -25.12 -5.58
CA GLU A 570 -36.53 -24.89 -5.62
C GLU A 570 -37.30 -26.23 -5.55
N ALA A 571 -38.33 -26.27 -4.70
CA ALA A 571 -39.13 -27.46 -4.49
C ALA A 571 -39.75 -27.95 -5.81
N TYR A 572 -39.59 -29.25 -6.11
CA TYR A 572 -40.15 -29.92 -7.30
C TYR A 572 -41.69 -30.02 -7.27
N GLY A 573 -42.40 -28.89 -7.21
CA GLY A 573 -43.85 -28.80 -7.19
C GLY A 573 -44.52 -29.51 -6.00
N SER A 574 -45.76 -29.13 -5.68
CA SER A 574 -46.52 -29.89 -4.68
C SER A 574 -46.89 -31.28 -5.21
N VAL A 575 -46.93 -32.29 -4.33
CA VAL A 575 -47.40 -33.66 -4.66
C VAL A 575 -48.81 -33.62 -5.30
N LEU A 576 -49.64 -32.67 -4.89
CA LEU A 576 -50.96 -32.45 -5.47
C LEU A 576 -50.89 -31.93 -6.91
N GLY A 577 -49.99 -30.98 -7.17
CA GLY A 577 -49.74 -30.44 -8.51
C GLY A 577 -49.17 -31.49 -9.46
N SER A 578 -48.24 -32.32 -8.99
CA SER A 578 -47.67 -33.41 -9.79
C SER A 578 -48.68 -34.53 -10.07
N LEU A 579 -49.54 -34.89 -9.10
CA LEU A 579 -50.66 -35.81 -9.32
C LEU A 579 -51.72 -35.25 -10.27
N PHE A 580 -51.99 -33.94 -10.21
CA PHE A 580 -52.91 -33.28 -11.12
C PHE A 580 -52.38 -33.26 -12.55
N LEU A 581 -51.11 -32.90 -12.74
CA LEU A 581 -50.45 -32.96 -14.05
C LEU A 581 -50.42 -34.40 -14.58
N PHE A 582 -50.11 -35.38 -13.72
CA PHE A 582 -50.16 -36.79 -14.08
C PHE A 582 -51.56 -37.23 -14.52
N ALA A 583 -52.62 -36.80 -13.83
CA ALA A 583 -54.00 -37.11 -14.20
C ALA A 583 -54.40 -36.47 -15.54
N ILE A 584 -53.94 -35.25 -15.83
CA ILE A 584 -54.13 -34.59 -17.13
C ILE A 584 -53.40 -35.38 -18.24
N VAL A 585 -52.12 -35.70 -18.05
CA VAL A 585 -51.33 -36.42 -19.05
C VAL A 585 -51.89 -37.83 -19.28
N ALA A 586 -52.22 -38.56 -18.21
CA ALA A 586 -52.87 -39.86 -18.32
C ALA A 586 -54.24 -39.75 -19.03
N GLY A 587 -55.04 -38.74 -18.69
CA GLY A 587 -56.33 -38.49 -19.33
C GLY A 587 -56.21 -38.21 -20.83
N PHE A 588 -55.32 -37.30 -21.24
CA PHE A 588 -55.17 -36.92 -22.65
C PHE A 588 -54.39 -37.95 -23.47
N VAL A 589 -53.28 -38.50 -22.94
CA VAL A 589 -52.44 -39.44 -23.68
C VAL A 589 -53.07 -40.82 -23.71
N TRP A 590 -53.54 -41.35 -22.58
CA TRP A 590 -54.09 -42.70 -22.54
C TRP A 590 -55.56 -42.70 -22.95
N GLY A 591 -56.32 -41.64 -22.64
CA GLY A 591 -57.65 -41.44 -23.18
C GLY A 591 -57.63 -41.19 -24.69
N GLY A 592 -56.69 -40.37 -25.19
CA GLY A 592 -56.48 -40.17 -26.64
C GLY A 592 -56.05 -41.46 -27.35
N LEU A 593 -55.13 -42.23 -26.76
CA LEU A 593 -54.74 -43.54 -27.29
C LEU A 593 -55.92 -44.51 -27.31
N ALA A 594 -56.76 -44.53 -26.28
CA ALA A 594 -57.96 -45.38 -26.22
C ALA A 594 -59.02 -44.97 -27.25
N VAL A 595 -59.19 -43.67 -27.52
CA VAL A 595 -60.08 -43.17 -28.59
C VAL A 595 -59.54 -43.55 -29.97
N CYS A 596 -58.24 -43.39 -30.21
CA CYS A 596 -57.60 -43.82 -31.46
C CYS A 596 -57.69 -45.34 -31.67
N LEU A 597 -57.48 -46.14 -30.61
CA LEU A 597 -57.64 -47.60 -30.65
C LEU A 597 -59.10 -47.99 -30.91
N ARG A 598 -60.07 -47.27 -30.34
CA ARG A 598 -61.49 -47.47 -30.60
C ARG A 598 -61.84 -47.16 -32.06
N MET A 599 -61.37 -46.03 -32.60
CA MET A 599 -61.56 -45.65 -34.00
C MET A 599 -60.93 -46.65 -34.99
N MET A 600 -59.83 -47.31 -34.63
CA MET A 600 -59.21 -48.36 -35.45
C MET A 600 -59.89 -49.73 -35.36
N LEU A 601 -60.73 -49.96 -34.33
CA LEU A 601 -61.38 -51.25 -34.06
C LEU A 601 -62.88 -51.26 -34.37
N THR A 602 -63.47 -50.12 -34.74
CA THR A 602 -64.85 -50.00 -35.21
C THR A 602 -64.91 -50.14 -36.73
N ASP A 603 -65.70 -51.09 -37.24
CA ASP A 603 -65.92 -51.34 -38.66
C ASP A 603 -66.59 -50.13 -39.37
N ASP A 604 -66.27 -49.95 -40.65
CA ASP A 604 -66.54 -48.79 -41.53
C ASP A 604 -67.99 -48.23 -41.58
N GLU A 605 -68.98 -48.87 -40.95
CA GLU A 605 -70.37 -48.37 -40.92
C GLU A 605 -70.64 -47.33 -39.82
N GLU A 606 -69.88 -47.30 -38.72
CA GLU A 606 -70.10 -46.34 -37.61
C GLU A 606 -69.35 -45.00 -37.79
N PHE A 607 -68.37 -44.96 -38.71
CA PHE A 607 -67.56 -43.75 -38.98
C PHE A 607 -68.39 -42.63 -39.65
N ILE A 608 -69.44 -43.01 -40.38
CA ILE A 608 -70.33 -42.07 -41.08
C ILE A 608 -71.28 -41.37 -40.08
N GLU A 609 -71.79 -42.07 -39.05
CA GLU A 609 -72.66 -41.45 -38.05
C GLU A 609 -71.91 -40.49 -37.11
N LEU A 610 -70.64 -40.76 -36.81
CA LEU A 610 -69.84 -39.87 -35.96
C LEU A 610 -69.40 -38.58 -36.68
N ALA A 611 -69.12 -38.67 -37.98
CA ALA A 611 -68.77 -37.50 -38.81
C ALA A 611 -69.99 -36.58 -39.04
N ASP A 612 -71.17 -37.14 -39.23
CA ASP A 612 -72.42 -36.37 -39.36
C ASP A 612 -72.83 -35.68 -38.04
N ALA A 613 -72.59 -36.31 -36.89
CA ALA A 613 -72.88 -35.71 -35.58
C ALA A 613 -71.98 -34.50 -35.25
N VAL A 614 -70.71 -34.52 -35.70
CA VAL A 614 -69.77 -33.40 -35.53
C VAL A 614 -70.11 -32.24 -36.48
N LEU A 615 -70.55 -32.54 -37.71
CA LEU A 615 -71.03 -31.53 -38.65
C LEU A 615 -72.35 -30.86 -38.21
N GLU A 616 -73.25 -31.58 -37.52
CA GLU A 616 -74.47 -30.99 -36.93
C GLU A 616 -74.20 -30.08 -35.72
N GLU A 617 -73.08 -30.25 -35.01
CA GLU A 617 -72.68 -29.33 -33.93
C GLU A 617 -72.00 -28.06 -34.46
N GLU A 618 -71.17 -28.15 -35.51
CA GLU A 618 -70.57 -26.95 -36.14
C GLU A 618 -71.61 -26.06 -36.84
N MET A 619 -72.75 -26.60 -37.28
CA MET A 619 -73.85 -25.83 -37.86
C MET A 619 -74.75 -25.12 -36.83
N LYS A 620 -74.60 -25.40 -35.53
CA LYS A 620 -75.39 -24.75 -34.45
C LYS A 620 -74.70 -23.54 -33.81
N THR A 621 -73.46 -23.23 -34.22
CA THR A 621 -72.66 -22.12 -33.67
C THR A 621 -72.52 -20.93 -34.61
N GLU A 622 -73.23 -20.90 -35.75
CA GLU A 622 -73.25 -19.79 -36.71
C GLU A 622 -74.59 -19.02 -36.79
N ASP A 623 -75.36 -18.95 -35.69
CA ASP A 623 -76.50 -18.02 -35.55
C ASP A 623 -76.39 -17.14 -34.28
#